data_AF-A0A5B8ZYX9-F1
#
_entry.id   AF-A0A5B8ZYX9-F1
#
_cell.length_a   1.000
_cell.length_b   1.000
_cell.length_c   1.000
_cell.angle_alpha   90.00
_cell.angle_beta   90.00
_cell.angle_gamma   90.00
#
_symmetry.space_group_name_H-M   'P 1'
#
loop_
_entity.id
_entity.type
_entity.pdbx_description
1 polymer ?
#
loop_
_entity_poly.entity_id
_entity_poly.type
_entity_poly.pdbx_seq_one_letter_code
_entity_poly.pdbx_strand_id
1 'polypeptide(L)'
;CFKNKHLKFCQNLKLLGRIIISHEGINGTLSGKVDNINKYIKIMQENEIFKDIDFKITKYKKNAFNKLSIKIKKEIVNLKLDKDINMLKIKSNYLNPKEFHENLKNNDNIIIDVRNHYEYQL
;
A
#
# COMPACT_ATOMS: atom_id res chain seq x y z
N CYS A 1 9.45 19.55 -4.49
CA CYS A 1 9.07 18.47 -3.56
C CYS A 1 8.44 17.30 -4.33
N PHE A 2 8.81 16.05 -4.03
CA PHE A 2 8.33 14.82 -4.68
C PHE A 2 6.79 14.75 -4.72
N LYS A 3 6.11 15.05 -3.60
CA LYS A 3 4.64 15.05 -3.50
C LYS A 3 3.94 15.88 -4.60
N ASN A 4 4.45 17.06 -4.94
CA ASN A 4 3.83 17.90 -5.97
C ASN A 4 4.07 17.36 -7.39
N LYS A 5 5.25 16.78 -7.65
CA LYS A 5 5.53 16.11 -8.93
C LYS A 5 4.61 14.88 -9.09
N HIS A 6 4.51 14.07 -8.04
CA HIS A 6 3.65 12.87 -8.02
C HIS A 6 2.16 13.22 -8.18
N LEU A 7 1.70 14.30 -7.54
CA LEU A 7 0.34 14.79 -7.69
C LEU A 7 0.01 15.15 -9.14
N LYS A 8 0.87 15.96 -9.79
CA LYS A 8 0.68 16.34 -11.20
C LYS A 8 0.72 15.11 -12.11
N PHE A 9 1.62 14.18 -11.83
CA PHE A 9 1.73 12.93 -12.58
C PHE A 9 0.43 12.10 -12.53
N CYS A 10 -0.09 11.84 -11.32
CA CYS A 10 -1.36 11.12 -11.16
C CYS A 10 -2.54 11.88 -11.80
N GLN A 11 -2.57 13.22 -11.71
CA GLN A 11 -3.60 14.06 -12.34
C GLN A 11 -3.57 13.96 -13.87
N ASN A 12 -2.39 14.00 -14.48
CA ASN A 12 -2.22 13.86 -15.92
C ASN A 12 -2.70 12.50 -16.43
N LEU A 13 -2.53 11.46 -15.62
CA LEU A 13 -3.07 10.12 -15.88
C LEU A 13 -4.55 9.96 -15.50
N LYS A 14 -5.23 11.02 -15.05
CA LYS A 14 -6.63 11.01 -14.60
C LYS A 14 -6.91 9.93 -13.54
N LEU A 15 -5.95 9.71 -12.64
CA LEU A 15 -6.07 8.75 -11.55
C LEU A 15 -6.76 9.39 -10.35
N LEU A 16 -7.60 8.59 -9.69
CA LEU A 16 -8.22 8.91 -8.41
C LEU A 16 -7.64 7.98 -7.35
N GLY A 17 -7.69 8.38 -6.08
CA GLY A 17 -7.14 7.55 -5.02
C GLY A 17 -6.52 8.33 -3.88
N ARG A 18 -5.83 7.59 -3.01
CA ARG A 18 -5.16 8.15 -1.86
C ARG A 18 -3.74 7.63 -1.77
N ILE A 19 -2.79 8.54 -1.63
CA ILE A 19 -1.38 8.25 -1.43
C ILE A 19 -0.91 8.98 -0.17
N ILE A 20 -0.16 8.27 0.65
CA ILE A 20 0.58 8.79 1.79
C ILE A 20 2.06 8.66 1.45
N ILE A 21 2.78 9.76 1.60
CA ILE A 21 4.23 9.82 1.46
C ILE A 21 4.79 10.14 2.85
N SER A 22 5.82 9.41 3.24
CA SER A 22 6.61 9.68 4.42
C SER A 22 8.09 9.52 4.09
N HIS A 23 8.96 9.84 5.05
CA HIS A 23 10.38 9.55 5.01
C HIS A 23 10.67 8.03 4.90
N GLU A 24 9.78 7.17 5.41
CA GLU A 24 9.89 5.71 5.30
C GLU A 24 9.44 5.14 3.94
N GLY A 25 8.76 5.94 3.10
CA GLY A 25 8.34 5.50 1.77
C GLY A 25 6.97 6.00 1.33
N ILE A 26 6.26 5.15 0.58
CA ILE A 26 4.98 5.45 -0.07
C ILE A 26 3.98 4.32 0.16
N ASN A 27 2.75 4.66 0.53
CA ASN A 27 1.63 3.72 0.58
C ASN A 27 0.42 4.39 -0.09
N GLY A 28 -0.31 3.65 -0.93
CA GLY A 28 -1.54 4.17 -1.47
C GLY A 28 -2.34 3.18 -2.29
N THR A 29 -3.56 3.61 -2.59
CA THR A 29 -4.47 2.91 -3.50
C THR A 29 -4.90 3.91 -4.56
N LEU A 30 -4.76 3.52 -5.82
CA LEU A 30 -5.19 4.29 -6.98
C LEU A 30 -6.22 3.50 -7.79
N SER A 31 -7.15 4.23 -8.40
CA SER A 31 -8.14 3.70 -9.32
C SER A 31 -8.18 4.55 -10.59
N GLY A 32 -8.30 3.90 -11.73
CA GLY A 32 -8.40 4.54 -13.04
C GLY A 32 -8.55 3.51 -14.15
N LYS A 33 -8.51 3.96 -15.40
CA LYS A 33 -8.50 3.07 -16.55
C LYS A 33 -7.25 2.18 -16.53
N VAL A 34 -7.38 0.94 -17.01
CA VAL A 34 -6.31 -0.06 -17.05
C VAL A 34 -5.04 0.52 -17.69
N ASP A 35 -5.15 1.18 -18.83
CA ASP A 35 -3.99 1.78 -19.52
C ASP A 35 -3.29 2.86 -18.69
N ASN A 36 -4.05 3.64 -17.90
CA ASN A 36 -3.48 4.69 -17.07
C ASN A 36 -2.79 4.10 -15.83
N ILE A 37 -3.34 3.02 -15.27
CA ILE A 37 -2.70 2.27 -14.18
C ILE A 37 -1.40 1.61 -14.68
N ASN A 38 -1.42 1.00 -15.87
CA ASN A 38 -0.23 0.39 -16.47
C ASN A 38 0.87 1.44 -16.72
N LYS A 39 0.51 2.62 -17.23
CA LYS A 39 1.45 3.76 -17.37
C LYS A 39 2.02 4.20 -16.02
N TYR A 40 1.18 4.26 -14.99
CA TYR A 40 1.61 4.59 -13.64
C TYR A 40 2.63 3.59 -13.10
N ILE A 41 2.32 2.29 -13.19
CA ILE A 41 3.21 1.21 -12.72
C ILE A 41 4.55 1.27 -13.45
N LYS A 42 4.54 1.40 -14.79
CA LYS A 42 5.77 1.48 -15.59
C LYS A 42 6.68 2.62 -15.13
N ILE A 43 6.13 3.83 -15.01
CA ILE A 43 6.91 5.02 -14.62
C ILE A 43 7.41 4.91 -13.17
N MET A 44 6.62 4.29 -12.28
CA MET A 44 7.09 4.01 -10.92
C MET A 44 8.29 3.05 -10.95
N GLN A 45 8.23 1.97 -11.74
CA GLN A 45 9.29 0.97 -11.85
C GLN A 45 10.57 1.48 -12.55
N GLU A 46 10.49 2.55 -13.34
CA GLU A 46 11.65 3.23 -13.93
C GLU A 46 12.53 3.93 -12.86
N ASN A 47 11.98 4.19 -11.68
CA ASN A 47 12.74 4.73 -10.55
C ASN A 47 13.24 3.59 -9.66
N GLU A 48 14.56 3.50 -9.46
CA GLU A 48 15.19 2.46 -8.64
C GLU A 48 14.61 2.35 -7.23
N ILE A 49 14.20 3.47 -6.63
CA ILE A 49 13.62 3.50 -5.28
C ILE A 49 12.27 2.77 -5.21
N PHE A 50 11.55 2.68 -6.33
CA PHE A 50 10.19 2.12 -6.41
C PHE A 50 10.11 0.84 -7.25
N LYS A 51 11.25 0.33 -7.71
CA LYS A 51 11.33 -0.83 -8.60
C LYS A 51 10.69 -2.09 -8.00
N ASP A 52 10.85 -2.26 -6.69
CA ASP A 52 10.41 -3.45 -5.96
C ASP A 52 9.03 -3.29 -5.30
N ILE A 53 8.25 -2.26 -5.66
CA ILE A 53 6.88 -2.12 -5.17
C ILE A 53 6.01 -3.26 -5.73
N ASP A 54 5.39 -4.03 -4.82
CA ASP A 54 4.35 -4.99 -5.15
C ASP A 54 3.02 -4.28 -5.44
N PHE A 55 2.68 -4.15 -6.72
CA PHE A 55 1.43 -3.56 -7.16
C PHE A 55 0.31 -4.62 -7.21
N LYS A 56 -0.55 -4.61 -6.18
CA LYS A 56 -1.76 -5.43 -6.14
C LYS A 56 -2.87 -4.82 -7.00
N ILE A 57 -3.29 -5.52 -8.06
CA ILE A 57 -4.27 -5.03 -9.04
C ILE A 57 -5.58 -5.80 -8.91
N THR A 58 -6.70 -5.07 -8.85
CA THR A 58 -8.05 -5.65 -8.88
C THR A 58 -8.91 -4.91 -9.90
N LYS A 59 -9.65 -5.65 -10.73
CA LYS A 59 -10.58 -5.07 -11.71
C LYS A 59 -11.93 -4.78 -11.05
N TYR A 60 -12.42 -3.56 -11.21
CA TYR A 60 -13.73 -3.16 -10.72
C TYR A 60 -14.41 -2.21 -11.71
N LYS A 61 -15.75 -2.21 -11.75
CA LYS A 61 -16.53 -1.43 -12.74
C LYS A 61 -16.54 0.07 -12.47
N LYS A 62 -16.24 0.49 -11.23
CA LYS A 62 -16.26 1.89 -10.79
C LYS A 62 -14.91 2.28 -10.18
N ASN A 63 -14.64 3.58 -10.07
CA ASN A 63 -13.51 4.05 -9.28
C ASN A 63 -13.81 3.85 -7.79
N ALA A 64 -12.81 3.41 -7.03
CA ALA A 64 -12.92 3.22 -5.58
C ALA A 64 -12.90 4.56 -4.81
N PHE A 65 -12.48 5.64 -5.46
CA PHE A 65 -12.33 6.97 -4.86
C PHE A 65 -12.95 8.05 -5.74
N ASN A 66 -13.53 9.08 -5.10
CA ASN A 66 -14.14 10.22 -5.79
C ASN A 66 -13.13 11.30 -6.21
N LYS A 67 -11.95 11.35 -5.55
CA LYS A 67 -10.90 12.34 -5.81
C LYS A 67 -9.52 11.78 -5.55
N LEU A 68 -8.51 12.44 -6.12
CA LEU A 68 -7.12 12.18 -5.79
C LEU A 68 -6.71 12.97 -4.53
N SER A 69 -6.07 12.30 -3.58
CA SER A 69 -5.53 12.89 -2.35
C SER A 69 -4.13 12.37 -2.07
N ILE A 70 -3.12 13.23 -2.19
CA ILE A 70 -1.73 12.89 -1.84
C ILE A 70 -1.30 13.74 -0.65
N LYS A 71 -0.93 13.08 0.46
CA LYS A 71 -0.57 13.73 1.72
C LYS A 71 0.83 13.32 2.16
N ILE A 72 1.55 14.25 2.78
CA ILE A 72 2.77 13.94 3.52
C ILE A 72 2.36 13.67 4.96
N LYS A 73 2.86 12.59 5.54
CA LYS A 73 2.67 12.22 6.94
C LYS A 73 3.99 11.81 7.58
N LYS A 74 3.99 11.68 8.91
CA LYS A 74 5.09 11.07 9.67
C LYS A 74 5.24 9.59 9.37
N GLU A 75 4.13 8.89 9.14
CA GLU A 75 4.09 7.45 8.84
C GLU A 75 3.12 7.17 7.68
N ILE A 76 3.48 6.22 6.80
CA ILE A 76 2.67 5.62 5.74
C ILE A 76 1.63 4.66 6.31
N VAL A 77 1.92 4.01 7.43
CA VAL A 77 0.97 3.27 8.28
C VAL A 77 1.17 3.75 9.71
N ASN A 78 0.13 4.32 10.31
CA ASN A 78 0.22 4.93 11.62
C ASN A 78 0.22 3.85 12.72
N LEU A 79 1.40 3.37 13.09
CA LEU A 79 1.60 2.38 14.15
C LEU A 79 1.71 3.05 15.53
N LYS A 80 1.98 4.37 15.58
CA LYS A 80 2.15 5.16 16.82
C LYS A 80 3.16 4.54 17.80
N LEU A 81 4.24 4.00 17.26
CA LEU A 81 5.31 3.42 18.06
C LEU A 81 6.19 4.54 18.63
N ASP A 82 6.66 4.38 19.86
CA ASP A 82 7.56 5.36 20.50
C ASP A 82 8.95 5.43 19.83
N LYS A 83 9.32 4.41 19.06
CA LYS A 83 10.57 4.33 18.30
C LYS A 83 10.29 3.87 16.87
N ASP A 84 10.93 4.54 15.91
CA ASP A 84 10.89 4.12 14.52
C ASP A 84 11.53 2.75 14.36
N ILE A 85 10.79 1.85 13.71
CA ILE A 85 11.24 0.50 13.41
C ILE A 85 11.68 0.43 11.95
N ASN A 86 12.94 0.04 11.71
CA ASN A 86 13.40 -0.25 10.36
C ASN A 86 13.02 -1.68 9.97
N MET A 87 11.93 -1.82 9.22
CA MET A 87 11.41 -3.10 8.77
C MET A 87 12.41 -3.90 7.92
N LEU A 88 13.36 -3.24 7.23
CA LEU A 88 14.38 -3.91 6.42
C LEU A 88 15.40 -4.70 7.25
N LYS A 89 15.53 -4.38 8.55
CA LYS A 89 16.45 -5.06 9.47
C LYS A 89 15.79 -6.20 10.23
N ILE A 90 14.47 -6.32 10.17
CA ILE A 90 13.73 -7.37 10.85
C ILE A 90 13.66 -8.58 9.92
N LYS A 91 14.19 -9.72 10.37
CA LYS A 91 13.92 -11.01 9.73
C LYS A 91 12.44 -11.35 9.96
N SER A 92 11.64 -11.14 8.94
CA SER A 92 10.23 -11.52 8.91
C SER A 92 10.09 -12.97 8.47
N ASN A 93 9.41 -13.79 9.27
CA ASN A 93 8.94 -15.11 8.87
C ASN A 93 7.63 -14.93 8.08
N TYR A 94 7.75 -14.65 6.78
CA TYR A 94 6.58 -14.59 5.91
C TYR A 94 6.05 -15.99 5.64
N LEU A 95 4.75 -16.19 5.87
CA LEU A 95 4.04 -17.39 5.43
C LEU A 95 3.35 -17.10 4.10
N ASN A 96 3.47 -18.03 3.15
CA ASN A 96 2.64 -18.00 1.96
C ASN A 96 1.18 -18.36 2.31
N PRO A 97 0.19 -18.10 1.43
CA PRO A 97 -1.22 -18.35 1.73
C PRO A 97 -1.55 -19.79 2.13
N LYS A 98 -0.86 -20.79 1.56
CA LYS A 98 -1.06 -22.20 1.88
C LYS A 98 -0.50 -22.54 3.26
N GLU A 99 0.71 -22.08 3.56
CA GLU A 99 1.33 -22.24 4.87
C GLU A 99 0.48 -21.59 5.96
N PHE A 100 -0.02 -20.37 5.70
CA PHE A 100 -0.92 -19.69 6.62
C PHE A 100 -2.19 -20.51 6.85
N HIS A 101 -2.84 -21.01 5.80
CA HIS A 101 -4.03 -21.85 5.91
C HIS A 101 -3.81 -23.14 6.71
N GLU A 102 -2.68 -23.83 6.52
CA GLU A 102 -2.37 -25.02 7.32
C GLU A 102 -2.12 -24.66 8.79
N ASN A 103 -1.46 -23.53 9.07
CA ASN A 103 -1.24 -23.07 10.44
C ASN A 103 -2.54 -22.69 11.16
N LEU A 104 -3.57 -22.23 10.44
CA LEU A 104 -4.89 -21.93 11.02
C LEU A 104 -5.60 -23.18 11.57
N LYS A 105 -5.26 -24.38 11.10
CA LYS A 105 -5.86 -25.64 11.57
C LYS A 105 -5.27 -26.12 12.89
N ASN A 106 -4.12 -25.58 13.30
CA ASN A 106 -3.48 -25.94 14.55
C ASN A 106 -4.03 -25.06 15.69
N ASN A 107 -4.72 -25.69 16.64
CA ASN A 107 -5.35 -25.02 17.78
C ASN A 107 -4.35 -24.46 18.81
N ASP A 108 -3.08 -24.85 18.73
CA ASP A 108 -2.02 -24.31 19.61
C ASP A 108 -1.51 -22.94 19.14
N ASN A 109 -1.86 -22.53 17.91
CA ASN A 109 -1.43 -21.26 17.35
C ASN A 109 -2.30 -20.09 17.83
N ILE A 110 -1.66 -19.00 18.26
CA ILE A 110 -2.35 -17.74 18.56
C ILE A 110 -2.44 -16.89 17.30
N ILE A 111 -3.66 -16.60 16.86
CA ILE A 111 -3.92 -15.72 15.71
C ILE A 111 -4.23 -14.33 16.22
N ILE A 112 -3.43 -13.35 15.81
CA ILE A 112 -3.62 -11.94 16.17
C ILE A 112 -4.09 -11.18 14.94
N ASP A 113 -5.31 -10.66 14.97
CA ASP A 113 -5.78 -9.70 13.97
C ASP A 113 -5.26 -8.31 14.32
N VAL A 114 -4.37 -7.78 13.48
CA VAL A 114 -3.72 -6.46 13.66
C VAL A 114 -4.48 -5.31 12.98
N ARG A 115 -5.67 -5.58 12.44
CA ARG A 115 -6.53 -4.56 11.82
C ARG A 115 -7.31 -3.76 12.88
N ASN A 116 -7.94 -2.67 12.47
CA ASN A 116 -8.78 -1.91 13.39
C ASN A 116 -10.06 -2.68 13.75
N HIS A 117 -10.64 -2.36 14.92
CA HIS A 117 -11.84 -3.04 15.42
C HIS A 117 -13.03 -3.02 14.44
N TYR A 118 -13.22 -1.95 13.67
CA TYR A 118 -14.30 -1.86 12.68
C TYR A 118 -14.11 -2.80 11.48
N GLU A 119 -12.88 -3.26 11.21
CA GLU A 119 -12.55 -4.18 10.12
C GLU A 119 -12.78 -5.65 10.51
N TYR A 120 -12.87 -5.93 11.80
CA TYR A 120 -13.18 -7.26 12.34
C TYR A 120 -14.68 -7.59 12.23
N GLN A 121 -15.54 -6.58 12.36
CA GLN A 121 -17.00 -6.76 12.35
C GLN A 121 -17.62 -6.86 10.94
N LEU A 122 -16.83 -6.60 9.89
CA LEU A 122 -17.21 -6.66 8.48
C LEU A 122 -17.00 -8.05 7.90
#